data_AF-E3ULA6-F1
#
_entry.id   AF-E3ULA6-F1
#
_cell.length_a   1.000
_cell.length_b   1.000
_cell.length_c   1.000
_cell.angle_alpha   90.00
_cell.angle_beta   90.00
_cell.angle_gamma   90.00
#
_symmetry.space_group_name_H-M   'P 1'
#
loop_
_entity.id
_entity.type
_entity.pdbx_description
1 polymer ?
#
loop_
_entity_poly.entity_id
_entity_poly.type
_entity_poly.pdbx_seq_one_letter_code
_entity_poly.pdbx_strand_id
1 'polypeptide(L)'
;YLEDIEIFALFISCMCHDLDHRGTNNSFQVASKSVLAALYSSEGSVMERHHFAQAIAILNTHGCNIFDHFSRKDYQRMLDLMRDIILATDLAHHLRIFKDLQKMAEVGYDPTNKQHHRLLLCLLMTSCDLSDRPR
;
A
#
# COMPACT_ATOMS: atom_id res chain seq x y z
N TYR A 1 8.97 2.59 -16.75
CA TYR A 1 9.47 2.72 -15.38
C TYR A 1 9.17 1.44 -14.63
N LEU A 2 7.90 1.16 -14.36
CA LEU A 2 7.45 -0.03 -13.66
C LEU A 2 7.06 -1.16 -14.64
N GLU A 3 7.02 -2.39 -14.14
CA GLU A 3 6.48 -3.56 -14.82
C GLU A 3 4.93 -3.51 -14.86
N ASP A 4 4.32 -4.19 -15.83
CA ASP A 4 2.84 -4.19 -16.00
C ASP A 4 2.10 -4.65 -14.73
N ILE A 5 2.63 -5.68 -14.04
CA ILE A 5 2.04 -6.17 -12.79
C ILE A 5 2.14 -5.15 -11.65
N GLU A 6 3.18 -4.31 -11.63
CA GLU A 6 3.37 -3.26 -10.62
C GLU A 6 2.39 -2.10 -10.86
N ILE A 7 2.17 -1.72 -12.11
CA ILE A 7 1.18 -0.71 -12.49
C ILE A 7 -0.23 -1.21 -12.15
N PHE A 8 -0.53 -2.47 -12.46
CA PHE A 8 -1.83 -3.05 -12.13
C PHE A 8 -2.05 -3.15 -10.62
N ALA A 9 -1.04 -3.59 -9.87
CA ALA A 9 -1.09 -3.62 -8.41
C ALA A 9 -1.31 -2.23 -7.80
N LEU A 10 -0.64 -1.20 -8.33
CA LEU A 10 -0.84 0.20 -7.91
C LEU A 10 -2.28 0.63 -8.09
N PHE A 11 -2.87 0.40 -9.27
CA PHE A 11 -4.25 0.79 -9.55
C PHE A 11 -5.25 0.08 -8.63
N ILE A 12 -5.14 -1.23 -8.45
CA ILE A 12 -6.02 -1.97 -7.54
C ILE A 12 -5.81 -1.51 -6.09
N SER A 13 -4.57 -1.23 -5.68
CA SER A 13 -4.28 -0.71 -4.34
C SER A 13 -4.93 0.64 -4.11
N CYS A 14 -4.91 1.56 -5.09
CA CYS A 14 -5.63 2.83 -5.00
C CYS A 14 -7.14 2.64 -4.74
N MET A 15 -7.77 1.63 -5.34
CA MET A 15 -9.19 1.33 -5.09
C MET A 15 -9.45 0.78 -3.68
N CYS A 16 -8.45 0.13 -3.09
CA CYS A 16 -8.59 -0.61 -1.84
C CYS A 16 -7.97 0.07 -0.61
N HIS A 17 -7.17 1.11 -0.79
CA HIS A 17 -6.25 1.60 0.25
C HIS A 17 -6.90 2.14 1.52
N ASP A 18 -8.20 2.48 1.48
CA ASP A 18 -8.98 3.04 2.59
C ASP A 18 -10.26 2.22 2.92
N LEU A 19 -10.30 0.94 2.55
CA LEU A 19 -11.46 0.07 2.82
C LEU A 19 -11.80 -0.04 4.31
N ASP A 20 -13.08 0.16 4.67
CA ASP A 20 -13.57 0.18 6.06
C ASP A 20 -12.88 1.25 6.95
N HIS A 21 -12.44 2.38 6.36
CA HIS A 21 -11.95 3.51 7.14
C HIS A 21 -13.07 4.11 8.01
N ARG A 22 -12.77 4.35 9.30
CA ARG A 22 -13.76 4.74 10.33
C ARG A 22 -13.75 6.22 10.70
N GLY A 23 -13.02 7.05 9.94
CA GLY A 23 -12.84 8.47 10.23
C GLY A 23 -11.89 8.74 11.41
N THR A 24 -11.02 7.80 11.74
CA THR A 24 -10.11 7.86 12.90
C THR A 24 -8.74 7.33 12.53
N ASN A 25 -7.68 7.99 13.01
CA ASN A 25 -6.30 7.64 12.66
C ASN A 25 -5.70 6.51 13.52
N ASN A 26 -4.47 6.10 13.18
CA ASN A 26 -3.71 5.06 13.89
C ASN A 26 -3.52 5.34 15.39
N SER A 27 -3.23 6.59 15.77
CA SER A 27 -3.07 6.97 17.19
C SER A 27 -4.37 6.79 17.98
N PHE A 28 -5.52 7.11 17.38
CA PHE A 28 -6.82 6.90 17.99
C PHE A 28 -7.11 5.40 18.21
N GLN A 29 -6.77 4.52 17.26
CA GLN A 29 -6.96 3.07 17.42
C GLN A 29 -6.24 2.55 18.67
N VAL A 30 -4.97 2.93 18.85
CA VAL A 30 -4.16 2.52 20.00
C VAL A 30 -4.70 3.12 21.30
N ALA A 31 -5.01 4.42 21.31
CA ALA A 31 -5.51 5.10 22.51
C ALA A 31 -6.88 4.57 22.98
N SER A 32 -7.76 4.24 22.04
CA SER A 32 -9.10 3.68 22.32
C SER A 32 -9.08 2.17 22.59
N LYS A 33 -7.92 1.50 22.47
CA LYS A 33 -7.78 0.04 22.59
C LYS A 33 -8.75 -0.71 21.68
N SER A 34 -8.87 -0.24 20.44
CA SER A 34 -9.78 -0.84 19.47
C SER A 34 -9.38 -2.28 19.13
N VAL A 35 -10.31 -3.04 18.53
CA VAL A 35 -10.03 -4.39 18.02
C VAL A 35 -8.90 -4.36 16.99
N LEU A 36 -8.85 -3.33 16.13
CA LEU A 36 -7.80 -3.19 15.13
C LEU A 36 -6.42 -2.98 15.78
N ALA A 37 -6.35 -2.18 16.85
CA ALA A 37 -5.11 -2.03 17.61
C ALA A 37 -4.69 -3.34 18.27
N ALA A 38 -5.63 -4.13 18.82
CA ALA A 38 -5.31 -5.43 19.38
C ALA A 38 -4.70 -6.41 18.36
N LEU A 39 -5.09 -6.30 17.07
CA LEU A 39 -4.58 -7.15 15.99
C LEU A 39 -3.23 -6.66 15.43
N TYR A 40 -3.04 -5.34 15.30
CA TYR A 40 -1.97 -4.81 14.45
C TYR A 40 -0.98 -3.86 15.15
N SER A 41 -1.25 -3.43 16.38
CA SER A 41 -0.44 -2.37 17.03
C SER A 41 1.04 -2.69 17.22
N SER A 42 1.41 -3.97 17.35
CA SER A 42 2.81 -4.39 17.47
C SER A 42 3.64 -4.09 16.22
N GLU A 43 3.01 -3.91 15.07
CA GLU A 43 3.69 -3.72 13.78
C GLU A 43 3.55 -2.31 13.19
N GLY A 44 2.79 -1.42 13.85
CA GLY A 44 2.44 -0.09 13.33
C GLY A 44 1.33 -0.12 12.26
N SER A 45 1.13 1.01 11.57
CA SER A 45 0.21 1.17 10.41
C SER A 45 -1.09 0.37 10.54
N VAL A 46 -1.83 0.60 11.63
CA VAL A 46 -2.95 -0.23 12.08
C VAL A 46 -4.09 -0.21 11.07
N MET A 47 -4.45 0.98 10.59
CA MET A 47 -5.50 1.18 9.60
C MET A 47 -5.08 0.61 8.24
N GLU A 48 -3.85 0.87 7.80
CA GLU A 48 -3.35 0.41 6.50
C GLU A 48 -3.29 -1.13 6.42
N ARG A 49 -2.92 -1.80 7.52
CA ARG A 49 -3.03 -3.26 7.64
C ARG A 49 -4.47 -3.76 7.56
N HIS A 50 -5.40 -3.04 8.18
CA HIS A 50 -6.82 -3.34 8.10
C HIS A 50 -7.35 -3.19 6.66
N HIS A 51 -6.99 -2.11 5.97
CA HIS A 51 -7.36 -1.87 4.58
C HIS A 51 -6.88 -3.00 3.65
N PHE A 52 -5.62 -3.44 3.82
CA PHE A 52 -5.11 -4.61 3.11
C PHE A 52 -5.87 -5.89 3.47
N ALA A 53 -6.14 -6.15 4.76
CA ALA A 53 -6.91 -7.33 5.19
C ALA A 53 -8.32 -7.35 4.57
N GLN A 54 -8.99 -6.20 4.47
CA GLN A 54 -10.28 -6.06 3.81
C GLN A 54 -10.19 -6.34 2.30
N ALA A 55 -9.13 -5.86 1.63
CA ALA A 55 -8.89 -6.17 0.22
C ALA A 55 -8.74 -7.68 -0.02
N ILE A 56 -7.98 -8.37 0.84
CA ILE A 56 -7.83 -9.84 0.79
C ILE A 56 -9.15 -10.55 1.07
N ALA A 57 -9.96 -10.07 2.01
CA ALA A 57 -11.28 -10.64 2.29
C ALA A 57 -12.22 -10.55 1.08
N ILE A 58 -12.20 -9.42 0.36
CA ILE A 58 -12.96 -9.26 -0.89
C ILE A 58 -12.47 -10.25 -1.94
N LEU A 59 -11.16 -10.35 -2.17
CA LEU A 59 -10.60 -11.29 -3.16
C LEU A 59 -10.92 -12.75 -2.84
N ASN A 60 -11.00 -13.11 -1.55
CA ASN A 60 -11.37 -14.45 -1.11
C ASN A 60 -12.89 -14.73 -1.12
N THR A 61 -13.71 -13.73 -1.42
CA THR A 61 -15.15 -13.91 -1.58
C THR A 61 -15.45 -14.60 -2.91
N HIS A 62 -16.39 -15.56 -2.90
CA HIS A 62 -16.75 -16.33 -4.09
C HIS A 62 -17.16 -15.43 -5.26
N GLY A 63 -16.50 -15.58 -6.41
CA GLY A 63 -16.75 -14.79 -7.62
C GLY A 63 -16.06 -13.41 -7.65
N CYS A 64 -15.26 -13.05 -6.64
CA CYS A 64 -14.61 -11.73 -6.55
C CYS A 64 -13.11 -11.75 -6.83
N ASN A 65 -12.47 -12.92 -6.94
CA ASN A 65 -11.04 -13.01 -7.17
C ASN A 65 -10.68 -12.66 -8.62
N ILE A 66 -10.35 -11.39 -8.87
CA ILE A 66 -9.92 -10.90 -10.18
C ILE A 66 -8.51 -11.38 -10.59
N PHE A 67 -7.81 -12.13 -9.72
CA PHE A 67 -6.48 -12.69 -9.97
C PHE A 67 -6.48 -14.23 -10.04
N ASP A 68 -7.65 -14.87 -10.11
CA ASP A 68 -7.79 -16.33 -10.11
C ASP A 68 -7.04 -17.05 -11.25
N HIS A 69 -6.85 -16.38 -12.38
CA HIS A 69 -6.12 -16.88 -13.54
C HIS A 69 -4.60 -16.68 -13.45
N PHE A 70 -4.09 -16.01 -12.41
CA PHE A 70 -2.65 -15.79 -12.26
C PHE A 70 -1.92 -17.09 -11.95
N SER A 71 -0.67 -17.18 -12.40
CA SER A 71 0.22 -18.22 -11.89
C SER A 71 0.38 -18.06 -10.38
N ARG A 72 0.67 -19.15 -9.66
CA ARG A 72 0.91 -19.07 -8.20
C ARG A 72 1.96 -18.00 -7.83
N LYS A 73 2.98 -17.84 -8.68
CA LYS A 73 4.06 -16.86 -8.50
C LYS A 73 3.54 -15.43 -8.66
N ASP A 74 2.75 -15.17 -9.69
CA ASP A 74 2.22 -13.83 -9.96
C ASP A 74 1.10 -13.46 -9.00
N TYR A 75 0.30 -14.42 -8.56
CA TYR A 75 -0.70 -14.22 -7.50
C TYR A 75 -0.03 -13.78 -6.21
N GLN A 76 1.01 -14.50 -5.76
CA GLN A 76 1.77 -14.11 -4.58
C GLN A 76 2.42 -12.73 -4.75
N ARG A 77 3.01 -12.47 -5.92
CA ARG A 77 3.61 -11.17 -6.25
C ARG A 77 2.58 -10.03 -6.20
N MET A 78 1.38 -10.25 -6.72
CA MET A 78 0.29 -9.27 -6.69
C MET A 78 -0.10 -8.94 -5.24
N LEU A 79 -0.30 -9.96 -4.39
CA LEU A 79 -0.66 -9.73 -2.99
C LEU A 79 0.46 -9.03 -2.20
N ASP A 80 1.72 -9.37 -2.45
CA ASP A 80 2.87 -8.71 -1.82
C ASP A 80 3.00 -7.25 -2.27
N LEU A 81 2.77 -6.95 -3.55
CA LEU A 81 2.74 -5.59 -4.07
C LEU A 81 1.60 -4.78 -3.45
N MET A 82 0.38 -5.34 -3.41
CA MET A 82 -0.77 -4.67 -2.79
C MET A 82 -0.52 -4.35 -1.30
N ARG A 83 0.08 -5.29 -0.56
CA ARG A 83 0.47 -5.05 0.84
C ARG A 83 1.43 -3.87 0.94
N ASP A 84 2.52 -3.89 0.17
CA ASP A 84 3.57 -2.88 0.24
C ASP A 84 3.05 -1.49 -0.18
N ILE A 85 2.18 -1.44 -1.19
CA ILE A 85 1.59 -0.19 -1.71
C ILE A 85 0.57 0.39 -0.73
N ILE A 86 -0.35 -0.42 -0.20
CA ILE A 86 -1.33 0.05 0.80
C ILE A 86 -0.63 0.48 2.09
N LEU A 87 0.38 -0.24 2.57
CA LEU A 87 1.16 0.21 3.74
C LEU A 87 1.92 1.52 3.50
N ALA A 88 2.17 1.89 2.23
CA ALA A 88 2.84 3.13 1.90
C ALA A 88 1.94 4.38 2.03
N THR A 89 0.63 4.23 2.21
CA THR A 89 -0.28 5.36 2.49
C THR A 89 -0.16 5.88 3.92
N ASP A 90 0.42 5.10 4.85
CA ASP A 90 0.79 5.60 6.17
C ASP A 90 1.81 6.73 6.00
N LEU A 91 1.42 7.98 6.26
CA LEU A 91 2.30 9.12 6.11
C LEU A 91 3.54 9.02 7.02
N ALA A 92 3.47 8.29 8.14
CA ALA A 92 4.65 8.00 8.94
C ALA A 92 5.63 7.08 8.19
N HIS A 93 5.15 6.15 7.36
CA HIS A 93 6.00 5.36 6.46
C HIS A 93 6.63 6.24 5.39
N HIS A 94 5.86 7.10 4.74
CA HIS A 94 6.37 8.05 3.74
C HIS A 94 7.53 8.90 4.31
N LEU A 95 7.35 9.47 5.51
CA LEU A 95 8.38 10.26 6.18
C LEU A 95 9.65 9.46 6.53
N ARG A 96 9.52 8.16 6.85
CA ARG A 96 10.68 7.27 7.10
C ARG A 96 11.52 7.07 5.85
N ILE A 97 10.89 6.93 4.68
CA ILE A 97 11.57 6.66 3.40
C ILE A 97 11.92 7.92 2.60
N PHE A 98 11.55 9.11 3.09
CA PHE A 98 11.68 10.36 2.33
C PHE A 98 13.13 10.65 1.89
N LYS A 99 14.12 10.36 2.75
CA LYS A 99 15.54 10.52 2.39
C LYS A 99 15.98 9.61 1.24
N ASP A 100 15.44 8.39 1.19
CA ASP A 100 15.72 7.45 0.10
C ASP A 100 15.05 7.89 -1.20
N LEU A 101 13.85 8.47 -1.11
CA LEU A 101 13.17 9.11 -2.25
C LEU A 101 13.99 10.28 -2.82
N GLN A 102 14.49 11.16 -1.96
CA GLN A 102 15.36 12.27 -2.36
C GLN A 102 16.62 11.75 -3.04
N LYS A 103 17.30 10.77 -2.43
CA LYS A 103 18.49 10.16 -3.00
C LYS A 103 18.22 9.53 -4.37
N MET A 104 17.11 8.79 -4.52
CA MET A 104 16.70 8.22 -5.81
C MET A 104 16.48 9.30 -6.88
N ALA A 105 15.88 10.43 -6.50
CA ALA A 105 15.68 11.56 -7.42
C ALA A 105 17.01 12.25 -7.80
N GLU A 106 17.93 12.40 -6.85
CA GLU A 106 19.26 13.01 -7.06
C GLU A 106 20.15 12.16 -7.98
N VAL A 107 20.20 10.84 -7.76
CA VAL A 107 21.04 9.93 -8.56
C VAL A 107 20.39 9.51 -9.88
N GLY A 108 19.09 9.73 -10.02
CA GLY A 108 18.28 9.28 -11.15
C GLY A 108 17.68 7.89 -10.94
N TYR A 109 16.47 7.70 -11.47
CA TYR A 109 15.79 6.41 -11.42
C TYR A 109 16.52 5.36 -12.28
N ASP A 110 16.60 4.13 -11.74
CA ASP A 110 17.26 2.99 -12.39
C ASP A 110 16.23 1.86 -12.51
N PRO A 111 15.78 1.51 -13.74
CA PRO A 111 14.77 0.48 -13.98
C PRO A 111 15.28 -0.96 -13.73
N THR A 112 16.57 -1.16 -13.46
CA THR A 112 17.10 -2.47 -13.07
C THR A 112 17.17 -2.64 -11.55
N ASN A 113 17.04 -1.53 -10.81
CA ASN A 113 17.11 -1.51 -9.36
C ASN A 113 15.73 -1.73 -8.73
N LYS A 114 15.52 -2.92 -8.18
CA LYS A 114 14.27 -3.29 -7.48
C LYS A 114 13.89 -2.34 -6.33
N GLN A 115 14.86 -1.73 -5.66
CA GLN A 115 14.58 -0.76 -4.61
C GLN A 115 14.01 0.54 -5.21
N HIS A 116 14.50 0.97 -6.37
CA HIS A 116 13.95 2.14 -7.06
C HIS A 116 12.51 1.88 -7.51
N HIS A 117 12.17 0.67 -7.97
CA HIS A 117 10.79 0.29 -8.24
C HIS A 117 9.88 0.44 -7.01
N ARG A 118 10.29 -0.12 -5.87
CA ARG A 118 9.52 -0.03 -4.62
C ARG A 118 9.37 1.42 -4.13
N LEU A 119 10.44 2.20 -4.17
CA LEU A 119 10.41 3.62 -3.80
C LEU A 119 9.48 4.43 -4.72
N LEU A 120 9.54 4.18 -6.02
CA LEU A 120 8.66 4.83 -6.99
C LEU A 120 7.19 4.48 -6.76
N LEU A 121 6.88 3.20 -6.48
CA LEU A 121 5.52 2.78 -6.14
C LEU A 121 5.00 3.49 -4.88
N CYS A 122 5.80 3.57 -3.81
CA CYS A 122 5.43 4.30 -2.60
C CYS A 122 5.15 5.79 -2.89
N LEU A 123 6.02 6.43 -3.68
CA LEU A 123 5.86 7.84 -4.04
C LEU A 123 4.60 8.08 -4.87
N LEU A 124 4.33 7.22 -5.86
CA LEU A 124 3.15 7.32 -6.70
C LEU A 124 1.87 7.11 -5.88
N MET A 125 1.85 6.13 -4.97
CA MET A 125 0.71 5.90 -4.08
C MET A 125 0.42 7.12 -3.20
N THR A 126 1.44 7.67 -2.53
CA THR A 126 1.25 8.90 -1.72
C THR A 126 0.80 10.08 -2.59
N SER A 127 1.27 10.16 -3.84
CA SER A 127 0.85 11.21 -4.78
C SER A 127 -0.62 11.07 -5.19
N CYS A 128 -1.10 9.85 -5.39
CA CYS A 128 -2.51 9.56 -5.64
C CYS A 128 -3.39 9.92 -4.44
N ASP A 129 -2.99 9.50 -3.24
CA ASP A 129 -3.70 9.75 -1.97
C ASP A 129 -3.86 11.26 -1.70
N LEU A 130 -2.84 12.07 -1.99
CA LEU A 130 -2.86 13.52 -1.76
C LEU A 130 -3.29 14.34 -2.99
N SER A 131 -3.80 13.71 -4.05
CA SER A 131 -4.09 14.38 -5.33
C SER A 131 -5.22 15.41 -5.28
N ASP A 132 -6.05 15.37 -4.23
CA ASP A 132 -7.13 16.34 -3.98
C ASP A 132 -6.64 17.70 -3.44
N ARG A 133 -5.34 17.85 -3.14
CA ARG A 133 -4.79 19.16 -2.78
C ARG A 133 -4.95 20.13 -3.96
N PRO A 134 -5.40 21.37 -3.72
CA PRO A 134 -5.75 22.29 -4.79
C PRO A 134 -4.54 22.48 -5.72
N ARG A 135 -4.78 22.24 -7.02
CA ARG A 135 -3.87 22.60 -8.11
C ARG A 135 -3.67 24.11 -8.15
#